data_AF-A0A160UJQ3-F1
#
_entry.id   AF-A0A160UJQ3-F1
#
_cell.length_a   1.000
_cell.length_b   1.000
_cell.length_c   1.000
_cell.angle_alpha   90.00
_cell.angle_beta   90.00
_cell.angle_gamma   90.00
#
_symmetry.space_group_name_H-M   'P 1'
#
loop_
_entity.id
_entity.type
_entity.pdbx_description
1 polymer ?
#
loop_
_entity_poly.entity_id
_entity_poly.type
_entity_poly.pdbx_seq_one_letter_code
_entity_poly.pdbx_strand_id
1 'polypeptide(L)'
;MEEAGRNVEVMWLLGRLAPDHKTIADFRKDNGLALRKVCARFVELCREMGLLATASVAIDGSKFKAVNNRDKNFTRAKVERRRAQLGRVWRDI
;
A
#
# COMPACT_ATOMS: atom_id res chain seq x y z
N MET A 1 5.86 0.75 18.54
CA MET A 1 4.42 0.81 18.23
C MET A 1 3.72 1.24 19.50
N GLU A 2 3.28 2.48 19.53
CA GLU A 2 2.72 3.08 20.74
C GLU A 2 1.34 2.49 21.09
N GLU A 3 0.59 2.11 20.06
CA GLU A 3 -0.79 1.64 20.20
C GLU A 3 -0.90 0.33 20.98
N ALA A 4 0.04 -0.60 20.79
CA ALA A 4 0.08 -1.86 21.55
C ALA A 4 0.34 -1.67 23.05
N GLY A 5 0.83 -0.49 23.45
CA GLY A 5 1.04 -0.07 24.83
C GLY A 5 -0.01 0.89 25.38
N ARG A 6 -0.99 1.32 24.57
CA ARG A 6 -1.96 2.37 24.95
C ARG A 6 -3.42 2.00 24.70
N ASN A 7 -3.69 1.14 23.72
CA ASN A 7 -5.04 0.75 23.32
C ASN A 7 -5.42 -0.60 23.95
N VAL A 8 -6.44 -0.60 24.80
CA VAL A 8 -6.88 -1.77 25.57
C VAL A 8 -7.36 -2.90 24.65
N GLU A 9 -8.01 -2.58 23.54
CA GLU A 9 -8.48 -3.58 22.57
C GLU A 9 -7.30 -4.27 21.88
N VAL A 10 -6.28 -3.48 21.50
CA VAL A 10 -5.04 -4.00 20.92
C VAL A 10 -4.27 -4.84 21.94
N MET A 11 -4.21 -4.43 23.21
CA MET A 11 -3.61 -5.24 24.28
C MET A 11 -4.33 -6.57 24.46
N TRP A 12 -5.66 -6.59 24.44
CA TRP A 12 -6.43 -7.83 24.56
C TRP A 12 -6.16 -8.75 23.36
N LEU A 13 -6.23 -8.22 22.14
CA LEU A 13 -6.00 -8.98 20.91
C LEU A 13 -4.60 -9.58 20.83
N LEU A 14 -3.59 -8.84 21.30
CA LEU A 14 -2.19 -9.26 21.26
C LEU A 14 -1.75 -10.00 22.53
N GLY A 15 -2.62 -10.22 23.52
CA GLY A 15 -2.23 -10.81 24.79
C GLY A 15 -1.17 -9.99 25.54
N ARG A 16 -1.25 -8.66 25.48
CA ARG A 16 -0.30 -7.67 26.01
C ARG A 16 1.09 -7.69 25.38
N LEU A 17 1.28 -8.39 24.26
CA LEU A 17 2.49 -8.25 23.47
C LEU A 17 2.57 -6.83 22.90
N ALA A 18 3.75 -6.22 23.03
CA ALA A 18 4.07 -4.90 22.46
C ALA A 18 5.15 -5.04 21.38
N PRO A 19 4.83 -5.65 20.21
CA PRO A 19 5.81 -5.85 19.14
C PRO A 19 6.36 -4.51 18.64
N ASP A 20 7.66 -4.50 18.38
CA ASP A 20 8.32 -3.31 17.85
C ASP A 20 8.00 -3.10 16.36
N HIS A 21 8.51 -1.99 15.81
CA HIS A 21 8.27 -1.63 14.42
C HIS A 21 8.81 -2.69 13.44
N LYS A 22 9.92 -3.35 13.78
CA LYS A 22 10.57 -4.34 12.93
C LYS A 22 9.79 -5.65 12.91
N THR A 23 9.37 -6.12 14.07
CA THR A 23 8.54 -7.32 14.23
C THR A 23 7.27 -7.23 13.40
N ILE A 24 6.60 -6.07 13.41
CA ILE A 24 5.39 -5.85 12.59
C ILE A 24 5.69 -5.70 11.11
N ALA A 25 6.81 -5.06 10.76
CA ALA A 25 7.23 -4.97 9.36
C ALA A 25 7.50 -6.36 8.78
N ASP A 26 8.22 -7.21 9.52
CA ASP A 26 8.53 -8.59 9.14
C ASP A 26 7.25 -9.43 9.06
N PHE A 27 6.35 -9.34 10.06
CA PHE A 27 5.06 -10.02 10.01
C PHE A 27 4.24 -9.64 8.78
N ARG A 28 4.17 -8.34 8.43
CA ARG A 28 3.45 -7.85 7.24
C ARG A 28 4.09 -8.32 5.94
N LYS A 29 5.42 -8.36 5.89
CA LYS A 29 6.19 -8.84 4.74
C LYS A 29 5.89 -10.32 4.48
N ASP A 30 5.91 -11.13 5.54
CA ASP A 30 5.77 -12.58 5.42
C ASP A 30 4.30 -13.01 5.19
N ASN A 31 3.34 -12.20 5.65
CA ASN A 31 1.91 -12.54 5.59
C ASN A 31 1.09 -11.66 4.63
N GLY A 32 1.72 -10.94 3.71
CA GLY A 32 1.06 -9.93 2.88
C GLY A 32 -0.14 -10.44 2.07
N LEU A 33 -0.09 -11.68 1.56
CA LEU A 33 -1.21 -12.30 0.84
C LEU A 33 -2.40 -12.61 1.76
N ALA A 34 -2.14 -13.10 2.97
CA ALA A 34 -3.20 -13.39 3.95
C ALA A 34 -3.87 -12.10 4.42
N LEU A 35 -3.07 -11.08 4.74
CA LEU A 35 -3.57 -9.75 5.12
C LEU A 35 -4.47 -9.16 4.03
N ARG A 36 -4.08 -9.26 2.76
CA ARG A 36 -4.93 -8.80 1.64
C ARG A 36 -6.28 -9.52 1.60
N LYS A 37 -6.29 -10.84 1.79
CA LYS A 37 -7.53 -11.63 1.81
C LYS A 37 -8.44 -11.25 2.98
N VAL A 38 -7.88 -11.10 4.17
CA VAL A 38 -8.63 -10.67 5.37
C VAL A 38 -9.21 -9.27 5.17
N CYS A 39 -8.41 -8.32 4.67
CA CYS A 39 -8.90 -6.97 4.38
C CYS A 39 -10.01 -6.97 3.32
N ALA A 40 -9.93 -7.80 2.27
CA ALA A 40 -10.99 -7.92 1.28
C ALA A 40 -12.29 -8.42 1.90
N ARG A 41 -12.24 -9.48 2.71
CA ARG A 41 -13.41 -10.01 3.43
C ARG A 41 -13.99 -9.00 4.42
N PHE A 42 -13.14 -8.24 5.11
CA PHE A 42 -13.57 -7.17 6.00
C PHE A 42 -14.31 -6.06 5.25
N VAL A 43 -13.80 -5.63 4.11
CA VAL A 43 -14.47 -4.64 3.25
C VAL A 43 -15.82 -5.18 2.76
N GLU A 44 -15.88 -6.42 2.30
CA GLU A 44 -17.14 -7.06 1.90
C GLU A 44 -18.16 -7.09 3.04
N LEU A 45 -17.74 -7.47 4.25
CA LEU A 45 -18.59 -7.45 5.44
C LEU A 45 -19.10 -6.03 5.74
N CYS A 46 -18.25 -5.01 5.65
CA CYS A 46 -18.68 -3.62 5.83
C CYS A 46 -19.68 -3.17 4.75
N ARG A 47 -19.60 -3.69 3.52
CA ARG A 47 -20.60 -3.43 2.47
C ARG A 47 -21.92 -4.10 2.78
N GLU A 48 -21.90 -5.36 3.23
CA GLU A 48 -23.11 -6.10 3.62
C GLU A 48 -23.83 -5.42 4.79
N MET A 49 -23.08 -4.87 5.74
CA MET A 49 -23.62 -4.12 6.89
C MET A 49 -24.01 -2.66 6.55
N GLY A 50 -23.86 -2.22 5.29
CA GLY A 50 -24.18 -0.85 4.88
C GLY A 50 -23.27 0.23 5.49
N LEU A 51 -22.10 -0.14 6.03
CA LEU A 51 -21.15 0.78 6.68
C LEU A 51 -20.29 1.56 5.67
N LEU A 52 -20.23 1.10 4.42
CA LEU A 52 -19.56 1.80 3.33
C LEU A 52 -20.61 2.47 2.43
N ALA A 53 -20.77 3.79 2.57
CA ALA A 53 -21.60 4.59 1.66
C ALA A 53 -21.07 4.53 0.21
N THR A 54 -21.95 4.75 -0.76
CA THR A 54 -21.64 4.68 -2.20
C THR A 54 -20.42 5.54 -2.56
N ALA A 55 -19.47 4.92 -3.28
CA ALA A 55 -18.20 5.47 -3.76
C ALA A 55 -17.17 5.89 -2.69
N SER A 56 -16.80 4.99 -1.77
CA SER A 56 -15.60 5.17 -0.95
C SER A 56 -14.33 4.87 -1.77
N VAL A 57 -13.61 5.90 -2.24
CA VAL A 57 -12.26 5.76 -2.81
C VAL A 57 -11.25 6.15 -1.74
N ALA A 58 -10.57 5.17 -1.16
CA ALA A 58 -9.45 5.42 -0.27
C ALA A 58 -8.17 5.64 -1.10
N ILE A 59 -7.62 6.85 -1.05
CA ILE A 59 -6.31 7.19 -1.64
C ILE A 59 -5.29 7.19 -0.52
N ASP A 60 -4.46 6.15 -0.45
CA ASP A 60 -3.33 6.13 0.49
C ASP A 60 -2.16 6.97 -0.05
N GLY A 61 -1.69 7.93 0.75
CA GLY A 61 -0.64 8.87 0.37
C GLY A 61 0.74 8.26 0.52
N SER A 62 1.42 7.93 -0.59
CA SER A 62 2.82 7.51 -0.56
C SER A 62 3.77 8.72 -0.56
N LYS A 63 4.66 8.82 0.44
CA LYS A 63 5.73 9.82 0.48
C LYS A 63 6.90 9.38 -0.39
N PHE A 64 6.96 9.89 -1.62
CA PHE A 64 8.11 9.66 -2.50
C PHE A 64 9.18 10.72 -2.27
N LYS A 65 10.43 10.28 -2.08
CA LYS A 65 11.58 11.19 -2.06
C LYS A 65 11.75 11.76 -3.48
N ALA A 66 11.71 13.08 -3.62
CA ALA A 66 12.01 13.72 -4.91
C ALA A 66 13.48 13.44 -5.27
N VAL A 67 13.71 12.62 -6.30
CA VAL A 67 15.06 12.30 -6.79
C VAL A 67 15.40 13.28 -7.91
N ASN A 68 16.22 14.29 -7.61
CA ASN A 68 16.72 15.25 -8.61
C ASN A 68 17.96 14.72 -9.39
N ASN A 69 18.10 13.40 -9.53
CA ASN A 69 19.10 12.87 -10.43
C ASN A 69 18.61 13.12 -11.87
N ARG A 70 19.42 13.78 -12.69
CA ARG A 70 19.14 14.09 -14.11
C ARG A 70 18.69 12.86 -14.91
N ASP A 71 19.22 11.68 -14.60
CA ASP A 71 18.83 10.43 -15.25
C ASP A 71 17.49 9.87 -14.76
N LYS A 72 17.07 10.23 -13.55
CA LYS A 72 15.79 9.86 -12.93
C LYS A 72 14.74 10.98 -12.97
N ASN A 73 15.06 12.12 -13.57
CA ASN A 73 14.10 13.18 -13.87
C ASN A 73 13.32 12.79 -15.14
N PHE A 74 11.99 12.70 -15.02
CA PHE A 74 11.07 12.35 -16.10
C PHE A 74 10.33 13.61 -16.56
N THR A 75 10.94 14.35 -17.47
CA THR A 75 10.28 15.46 -18.15
C THR A 75 9.27 14.94 -19.17
N ARG A 76 8.24 15.74 -19.49
CA ARG A 76 7.23 15.39 -20.50
C ARG A 76 7.87 14.95 -21.83
N ALA A 77 8.91 15.66 -22.27
CA ALA A 77 9.66 15.31 -23.48
C ALA A 77 10.36 13.93 -23.39
N LYS A 78 10.89 13.56 -22.21
CA LYS A 78 11.56 12.26 -22.01
C LYS A 78 10.55 11.10 -21.99
N VAL A 79 9.37 11.32 -21.40
CA VAL A 79 8.28 10.34 -21.40
C VAL A 79 7.77 10.09 -22.82
N GLU A 80 7.54 11.16 -23.60
CA GLU A 80 7.08 11.03 -24.99
C GLU A 80 8.10 10.32 -25.89
N ARG A 81 9.40 10.62 -25.76
CA ARG A 81 10.46 9.88 -26.46
C ARG A 81 10.46 8.39 -26.09
N ARG A 82 10.29 8.06 -24.80
CA ARG A 82 10.27 6.67 -24.35
C ARG A 82 9.04 5.92 -24.85
N ARG A 83 7.87 6.56 -24.89
CA ARG A 83 6.65 6.02 -25.52
C ARG A 83 6.85 5.73 -26.99
N ALA A 84 7.45 6.66 -27.74
CA ALA A 84 7.76 6.47 -29.15
C ALA A 84 8.76 5.34 -29.39
N GLN A 85 9.77 5.19 -28.53
CA GLN A 85 10.75 4.10 -28.60
C GLN A 85 10.10 2.74 -28.34
N LEU A 86 9.28 2.63 -27.29
CA LEU A 86 8.52 1.41 -27.00
C LEU A 86 7.60 1.05 -28.16
N GLY A 87 6.85 2.02 -28.69
CA GLY A 87 5.97 1.80 -29.84
C GLY A 87 6.72 1.46 -31.14
N ARG A 88 8.02 1.72 -31.27
CA ARG A 88 8.85 1.21 -32.37
C ARG A 88 9.23 -0.24 -32.12
N VAL A 89 9.74 -0.57 -30.93
CA VAL A 89 10.10 -1.95 -30.54
C VAL A 89 8.91 -2.92 -30.69
N TRP A 90 7.70 -2.50 -30.31
CA TRP A 90 6.48 -3.31 -30.47
C TRP A 90 6.01 -3.47 -31.92
N ARG A 91 6.51 -2.67 -32.86
CA ARG A 91 6.22 -2.80 -34.30
C ARG A 91 7.25 -3.62 -35.06
N ASP A 92 8.44 -3.79 -34.47
CA ASP A 92 9.57 -4.52 -35.04
C ASP A 92 9.65 -5.98 -34.51
N ILE A 93 8.62 -6.44 -33.79
CA ILE A 93 8.36 -7.82 -33.34
C ILE A 93 7.11 -8.31 -34.07
#